data_AF-A0A1V4VR64-F1
#
_entry.id   AF-A0A1V4VR64-F1
#
_cell.length_a   1.000
_cell.length_b   1.000
_cell.length_c   1.000
_cell.angle_alpha   90.00
_cell.angle_beta   90.00
_cell.angle_gamma   90.00
#
_symmetry.space_group_name_H-M   'P 1'
#
loop_
_entity.id
_entity.type
_entity.pdbx_description
1 polymer ?
#
loop_
_entity_poly.entity_id
_entity_poly.type
_entity_poly.pdbx_seq_one_letter_code
_entity_poly.pdbx_strand_id
1 'polypeptide(L)'
;MQIALTKKIADAMGVKPPSAHEDVNPLFSWTANWTKVWDNRRAEDMLVLVNNATRFTVALYQVKRKDLKNVAEMRLSDWKSRPRVIHD
;
A
#
# COMPACT_ATOMS: atom_id res chain seq x y z
N MET A 1 8.78 12.85 3.30
CA MET A 1 8.37 11.47 3.60
C MET A 1 8.36 10.70 2.28
N GLN A 2 8.98 9.51 2.24
CA GLN A 2 9.08 8.70 1.02
C GLN A 2 8.39 7.35 1.22
N ILE A 3 7.55 6.95 0.26
CA ILE A 3 6.93 5.62 0.23
C ILE A 3 7.35 4.93 -1.07
N ALA A 4 8.24 3.95 -0.94
CA ALA A 4 8.67 3.13 -2.06
C ALA A 4 7.63 2.04 -2.33
N LEU A 5 7.39 1.74 -3.60
CA LEU A 5 6.57 0.60 -4.01
C LEU A 5 7.48 -0.57 -4.37
N THR A 6 7.14 -1.78 -3.93
CA THR A 6 7.74 -2.97 -4.53
C THR A 6 7.38 -3.05 -6.01
N LYS A 7 8.24 -3.67 -6.83
CA LYS A 7 7.98 -3.89 -8.26
C LYS A 7 6.61 -4.53 -8.51
N LYS A 8 6.24 -5.53 -7.70
CA LYS A 8 4.92 -6.21 -7.75
C LYS A 8 3.75 -5.23 -7.64
N ILE A 9 3.85 -4.21 -6.79
CA ILE A 9 2.80 -3.19 -6.63
C ILE A 9 2.86 -2.17 -7.76
N ALA A 10 4.04 -1.65 -8.09
CA ALA A 10 4.20 -0.67 -9.17
C ALA A 10 3.62 -1.20 -10.49
N ASP A 11 3.95 -2.45 -10.85
CA ASP A 11 3.47 -3.12 -12.05
C ASP A 11 1.94 -3.29 -12.04
N ALA A 12 1.38 -3.73 -10.91
CA ALA A 12 -0.05 -3.97 -10.79
C ALA A 12 -0.89 -2.68 -10.70
N MET A 13 -0.28 -1.56 -10.31
CA MET A 13 -0.88 -0.22 -10.34
C MET A 13 -0.69 0.48 -11.69
N GLY A 14 0.16 -0.06 -12.58
CA GLY A 14 0.52 0.58 -13.84
C GLY A 14 1.28 1.90 -13.67
N VAL A 15 1.91 2.12 -12.51
CA VAL A 15 2.65 3.36 -12.21
C VAL A 15 4.15 3.14 -12.33
N LYS A 16 4.85 4.12 -12.89
CA LYS A 16 6.31 4.19 -12.85
C LYS A 16 6.70 5.16 -11.72
N PRO A 17 7.06 4.65 -10.52
CA PRO A 17 7.47 5.54 -9.45
C PRO A 17 8.74 6.30 -9.85
N PRO A 18 8.89 7.56 -9.42
CA PRO A 18 10.13 8.30 -9.62
C PRO A 18 11.28 7.64 -8.86
N SER A 19 12.52 7.96 -9.24
CA SER A 19 13.71 7.51 -8.52
C SER A 19 13.63 7.92 -7.05
N ALA A 20 14.02 7.00 -6.17
CA ALA A 20 14.13 7.29 -4.74
C ALA A 20 15.12 8.45 -4.51
N HIS A 21 14.82 9.31 -3.55
CA HIS A 21 15.78 10.30 -3.07
C HIS A 21 16.77 9.59 -2.15
N GLU A 22 18.07 9.73 -2.45
CA GLU A 22 19.15 9.04 -1.72
C GLU A 22 19.36 9.62 -0.31
N ASP A 23 19.03 10.91 -0.10
CA ASP A 23 19.27 11.63 1.16
C ASP A 23 18.09 11.59 2.16
N VAL A 24 17.12 10.70 1.96
CA VAL A 24 15.97 10.60 2.88
C VAL A 24 16.37 9.81 4.11
N ASN A 25 16.29 10.46 5.28
CA ASN A 25 16.47 9.78 6.56
C ASN A 25 15.53 8.55 6.65
N PRO A 26 16.07 7.34 6.91
CA PRO A 26 15.32 6.09 6.92
C PRO A 26 14.06 6.10 7.80
N LEU A 27 14.07 6.87 8.90
CA LEU A 27 12.93 7.04 9.81
C LEU A 27 11.69 7.60 9.09
N PHE A 28 11.89 8.42 8.05
CA PHE A 28 10.83 9.02 7.24
C PHE A 28 10.63 8.30 5.90
N SER A 29 11.14 7.07 5.77
CA SER A 29 10.99 6.24 4.57
C SER A 29 10.29 4.92 4.87
N TRP A 30 9.42 4.52 3.97
CA TRP A 30 8.57 3.34 4.10
C TRP A 30 8.56 2.53 2.80
N THR A 31 8.34 1.23 2.92
CA THR A 31 8.14 0.34 1.77
C THR A 31 6.73 -0.23 1.80
N ALA A 32 5.98 -0.04 0.72
CA ALA A 32 4.68 -0.63 0.50
C ALA A 32 4.81 -2.03 -0.12
N ASN A 33 4.16 -3.01 0.50
CA ASN A 33 4.15 -4.40 0.05
C ASN A 33 2.76 -5.02 0.17
N TRP A 34 2.51 -6.07 -0.63
CA TRP A 34 1.34 -6.94 -0.48
C TRP A 34 1.75 -8.22 0.22
N THR A 35 1.19 -8.43 1.40
CA THR A 35 1.45 -9.64 2.17
C THR A 35 0.16 -10.26 2.67
N LYS A 36 0.19 -11.57 2.88
CA LYS A 36 -0.85 -12.27 3.61
C LYS A 36 -0.65 -11.97 5.10
N VAL A 37 -1.57 -11.22 5.67
CA VAL A 37 -1.54 -10.87 7.10
C VAL A 37 -2.13 -12.01 7.95
N TRP A 38 -3.05 -12.80 7.37
CA TRP A 38 -3.77 -13.86 8.08
C TRP A 38 -3.54 -15.22 7.43
N ASP A 39 -3.38 -16.27 8.24
CA ASP A 39 -3.17 -17.66 7.80
C ASP A 39 -4.49 -18.42 7.60
N ASN A 40 -5.49 -17.76 6.98
CA ASN A 40 -6.75 -18.41 6.63
C ASN A 40 -6.92 -18.47 5.11
N ARG A 41 -7.59 -19.52 4.61
CA ARG A 41 -7.75 -19.80 3.17
C ARG A 41 -8.50 -18.71 2.38
N ARG A 42 -9.13 -17.75 3.07
CA ARG A 42 -9.84 -16.59 2.46
C ARG A 42 -9.08 -15.26 2.65
N ALA A 43 -7.89 -15.28 3.24
CA ALA A 43 -7.13 -14.07 3.50
C ALA A 43 -6.61 -13.48 2.19
N GLU A 44 -7.23 -12.39 1.78
CA GLU A 44 -6.75 -11.60 0.64
C GLU A 44 -5.42 -10.91 1.00
N ASP A 45 -4.53 -10.78 0.02
CA ASP A 45 -3.31 -9.97 0.17
C ASP A 45 -3.70 -8.53 0.59
N MET A 46 -3.14 -8.07 1.72
CA MET A 46 -3.35 -6.71 2.21
C MET A 46 -2.14 -5.83 1.88
N LEU A 47 -2.41 -4.55 1.66
CA LEU A 47 -1.37 -3.53 1.56
C LEU A 47 -0.79 -3.26 2.97
N VAL A 48 0.52 -3.42 3.07
CA VAL A 48 1.28 -3.22 4.30
C VAL A 48 2.41 -2.23 4.03
N LEU A 49 2.57 -1.26 4.92
CA LEU A 49 3.68 -0.32 4.95
C LEU A 49 4.66 -0.74 6.03
N VAL A 50 5.92 -0.94 5.67
CA VAL A 50 7.00 -1.26 6.60
C VAL A 50 7.94 -0.07 6.66
N ASN A 51 8.23 0.43 7.85
CA ASN A 51 9.22 1.50 8.01
C ASN A 51 10.63 0.96 7.75
N ASN A 52 11.49 1.73 7.09
CA ASN A 52 12.81 1.23 6.73
C ASN A 52 13.86 1.35 7.86
N ALA A 53 13.59 2.16 8.90
CA ALA A 53 14.46 2.29 10.07
C ALA A 53 14.03 1.46 11.27
N THR A 54 12.77 1.03 11.29
CA THR A 54 12.14 0.44 12.48
C THR A 54 11.30 -0.78 12.09
N ARG A 55 10.90 -1.58 13.07
CA ARG A 55 10.00 -2.74 12.83
C ARG A 55 8.53 -2.34 12.78
N PHE A 56 8.21 -1.04 12.77
CA PHE A 56 6.84 -0.58 12.69
C PHE A 56 6.23 -0.93 11.34
N THR A 57 5.06 -1.56 11.42
CA THR A 57 4.33 -2.07 10.27
C THR A 57 2.89 -1.60 10.37
N VAL A 58 2.37 -1.01 9.30
CA VAL A 58 0.98 -0.54 9.21
C VAL A 58 0.27 -1.38 8.15
N ALA A 59 -0.76 -2.12 8.55
CA ALA A 59 -1.63 -2.84 7.62
C ALA A 59 -2.85 -1.98 7.28
N LEU A 60 -3.09 -1.74 5.99
CA LEU A 60 -4.22 -0.97 5.50
C LEU A 60 -5.38 -1.93 5.20
N TYR A 61 -6.33 -2.00 6.13
CA TYR A 61 -7.53 -2.82 6.00
C TYR A 61 -8.39 -2.34 4.81
N GLN A 62 -8.99 -3.27 4.06
CA GLN A 62 -9.81 -3.04 2.85
C GLN A 62 -9.08 -2.57 1.59
N VAL A 63 -7.77 -2.32 1.61
CA VAL A 63 -7.00 -2.08 0.39
C VAL A 63 -6.50 -3.42 -0.15
N LYS A 64 -7.39 -4.12 -0.86
CA LYS A 64 -7.10 -5.44 -1.44
C LYS A 64 -6.46 -5.27 -2.81
N ARG A 65 -5.58 -6.20 -3.17
CA ARG A 65 -4.93 -6.21 -4.49
C ARG A 65 -5.91 -6.10 -5.67
N LYS A 66 -7.09 -6.73 -5.58
CA LYS A 66 -8.11 -6.72 -6.64
C LYS A 66 -8.77 -5.36 -6.84
N ASP A 67 -8.87 -4.57 -5.77
CA ASP A 67 -9.52 -3.25 -5.79
C ASP A 67 -8.62 -2.20 -6.45
N LEU A 68 -7.34 -2.55 -6.65
CA LEU A 68 -6.31 -1.65 -7.14
C LEU A 68 -6.06 -1.76 -8.65
N LYS A 69 -6.76 -2.65 -9.35
CA LYS A 69 -6.63 -2.85 -10.80
C LYS A 69 -7.00 -1.61 -11.63
N ASN A 70 -7.79 -0.69 -11.06
CA ASN A 70 -8.25 0.53 -11.73
C ASN A 70 -7.72 1.79 -11.03
N VAL A 71 -6.60 1.72 -10.29
CA VAL A 71 -6.09 2.87 -9.52
C VAL A 71 -5.70 4.05 -10.39
N ALA A 72 -5.24 3.80 -11.62
CA ALA A 72 -4.99 4.86 -12.59
C ALA A 72 -6.25 5.69 -12.91
N GLU A 73 -7.44 5.09 -12.79
CA GLU A 73 -8.74 5.73 -12.99
C GLU A 73 -9.37 6.24 -11.68
N MET A 74 -8.84 5.78 -10.54
CA MET A 74 -9.39 6.06 -9.22
C MET A 74 -9.03 7.47 -8.79
N ARG A 75 -9.99 8.40 -8.86
CA ARG A 75 -9.76 9.76 -8.40
C ARG A 75 -9.78 9.82 -6.87
N LEU A 76 -9.03 10.77 -6.32
CA LEU A 76 -9.01 11.06 -4.89
C LEU A 76 -10.40 11.43 -4.34
N SER A 77 -11.28 11.96 -5.20
CA SER A 77 -12.71 12.18 -4.93
C SER A 77 -13.49 10.88 -4.73
N ASP A 78 -13.18 9.86 -5.52
CA ASP A 78 -13.88 8.57 -5.54
C ASP A 78 -13.48 7.70 -4.35
N TRP A 79 -12.28 7.92 -3.82
CA TRP A 79 -11.84 7.34 -2.55
C TRP A 79 -12.63 7.92 -1.37
N LYS A 80 -12.82 9.25 -1.33
CA LYS A 80 -13.52 9.93 -0.22
C LYS A 80 -15.01 9.63 -0.15
N SER A 81 -15.62 9.19 -1.26
CA SER A 81 -17.04 8.84 -1.34
C SER A 81 -17.34 7.39 -0.98
N ARG A 82 -16.33 6.53 -0.76
CA ARG A 82 -16.57 5.14 -0.36
C ARG A 82 -17.09 5.06 1.08
N PRO A 83 -18.12 4.22 1.35
CA PRO A 83 -18.59 4.00 2.71
C PRO A 83 -17.45 3.42 3.55
N ARG A 84 -17.08 4.12 4.62
CA ARG A 84 -16.19 3.57 5.66
C ARG A 84 -16.99 2.57 6.47
N VAL A 85 -16.96 1.31 6.05
CA VAL A 85 -17.50 0.21 6.86
C VAL A 85 -16.45 -0.10 7.92
N ILE A 86 -16.61 0.52 9.09
CA ILE A 86 -15.95 0.09 10.32
C ILE A 86 -16.80 -1.08 10.83
N HIS A 87 -16.19 -2.26 10.92
CA HIS A 87 -16.80 -3.34 11.67
C HIS A 87 -16.43 -3.12 13.14
N ASP A 88 -17.44 -2.82 13.95
CA ASP A 88 -17.36 -2.78 15.42
C ASP A 88 -16.96 -4.14 15.99
#